data_AF-A0A2H4VLZ3-F1
#
_entry.id   AF-A0A2H4VLZ3-F1
#
_cell.length_a   1.000
_cell.length_b   1.000
_cell.length_c   1.000
_cell.angle_alpha   90.00
_cell.angle_beta   90.00
_cell.angle_gamma   90.00
#
_symmetry.space_group_name_H-M   'P 1'
#
loop_
_entity.id
_entity.type
_entity.pdbx_description
1 polymer ?
#
loop_
_entity_poly.entity_id
_entity_poly.type
_entity_poly.pdbx_seq_one_letter_code
_entity_poly.pdbx_strand_id
1 'polypeptide(L)'
;MYELKRRRLLRKGQLVIADKGFYSACNYLTGINKYKIVPLVFPRKKPTLEVLKDKIINPLDYFNYENKSGTIYQELRNRLFELLPKWEDSRRTRWKIEKVFEFLKENLGLGHIHAYTKRSVYKKAYLNVLLLGILISNGQNEIKEIYTMQNFT
;
A
#
# COMPACT_ATOMS: atom_id res chain seq x y z
N MET A 1 7.90 0.36 -0.23
CA MET A 1 8.18 -0.97 0.35
C MET A 1 9.58 -1.07 0.97
N TYR A 2 10.63 -0.49 0.39
CA TYR A 2 12.00 -0.55 0.94
C TYR A 2 12.08 -0.14 2.42
N GLU A 3 11.56 1.04 2.77
CA GLU A 3 11.56 1.54 4.15
C GLU A 3 10.83 0.61 5.12
N LEU A 4 9.74 -0.03 4.69
CA LEU A 4 9.00 -0.98 5.53
C LEU A 4 9.82 -2.25 5.79
N LYS A 5 10.57 -2.74 4.80
CA LYS A 5 11.50 -3.88 4.98
C LYS A 5 12.68 -3.48 5.88
N ARG A 6 13.28 -2.30 5.65
CA ARG A 6 14.38 -1.76 6.46
C ARG A 6 14.01 -1.67 7.94
N ARG A 7 12.79 -1.22 8.24
CA ARG A 7 12.23 -1.13 9.60
C ARG A 7 11.66 -2.45 10.13
N ARG A 8 11.80 -3.56 9.40
CA ARG A 8 11.28 -4.91 9.76
C ARG A 8 9.77 -4.96 9.99
N LEU A 9 9.01 -4.07 9.35
CA LEU A 9 7.54 -4.03 9.41
C LEU A 9 6.89 -4.97 8.40
N LEU A 10 7.58 -5.32 7.31
CA LEU A 10 7.12 -6.30 6.32
C LEU A 10 7.67 -7.69 6.64
N ARG A 11 6.78 -8.68 6.68
CA ARG A 11 7.10 -10.11 6.81
C ARG A 11 6.81 -10.85 5.50
N LYS A 12 7.55 -11.92 5.23
CA LYS A 12 7.28 -12.81 4.07
C LYS A 12 5.88 -13.42 4.21
N GLY A 13 5.15 -13.58 3.11
CA GLY A 13 3.78 -14.12 3.12
C GLY A 13 2.69 -13.12 3.54
N GLN A 14 3.06 -11.91 3.98
CA GLN A 14 2.11 -10.93 4.48
C GLN A 14 1.25 -10.34 3.36
N LEU A 15 -0.04 -10.14 3.64
CA LEU A 15 -0.95 -9.39 2.78
C LEU A 15 -0.73 -7.89 2.98
N VAL A 16 -0.47 -7.16 1.90
CA VAL A 16 -0.32 -5.71 1.89
C VAL A 16 -1.39 -5.12 1.01
N ILE A 17 -2.29 -4.35 1.62
CA ILE A 17 -3.37 -3.64 0.93
C ILE A 17 -2.89 -2.24 0.58
N ALA A 18 -3.01 -1.85 -0.68
CA ALA A 18 -2.58 -0.55 -1.16
C ALA A 18 -3.65 0.13 -2.01
N ASP A 19 -3.82 1.44 -1.82
CA ASP A 19 -4.79 2.26 -2.54
C ASP A 19 -4.55 2.30 -4.07
N LYS A 20 -5.58 2.72 -4.83
CA LYS A 20 -5.57 2.94 -6.28
C LYS A 20 -4.44 3.85 -6.77
N GLY A 21 -3.96 4.78 -5.95
CA GLY A 21 -2.78 5.59 -6.27
C GLY A 21 -1.50 4.78 -6.48
N PHE A 22 -1.42 3.58 -5.90
CA PHE A 22 -0.28 2.68 -5.96
C PHE A 22 -0.37 1.66 -7.11
N TYR A 23 -1.43 1.71 -7.93
CA TYR A 23 -1.65 0.74 -8.99
C TYR A 23 -0.62 0.83 -10.11
N SER A 24 0.24 -0.19 -10.21
CA SER A 24 1.17 -0.42 -11.32
C SER A 24 1.58 -1.89 -11.33
N ALA A 25 1.71 -2.49 -12.52
CA ALA A 25 2.18 -3.87 -12.69
C ALA A 25 3.53 -4.11 -12.00
N CYS A 26 4.44 -3.12 -12.09
CA CYS A 26 5.75 -3.16 -11.45
C CYS A 26 5.67 -3.29 -9.93
N ASN A 27 4.61 -2.78 -9.31
CA ASN A 27 4.43 -2.85 -7.85
C ASN A 27 4.01 -4.26 -7.40
N TYR A 28 3.23 -5.00 -8.21
CA TYR A 28 2.93 -6.40 -7.94
C TYR A 28 4.20 -7.27 -8.05
N LEU A 29 4.94 -7.10 -9.15
CA LEU A 29 6.23 -7.77 -9.38
C LEU A 29 7.22 -7.50 -8.26
N THR A 30 7.37 -6.24 -7.88
CA THR A 30 8.29 -5.85 -6.81
C THR A 30 7.86 -6.45 -5.47
N GLY A 31 6.56 -6.45 -5.16
CA GLY A 31 6.02 -7.04 -3.93
C GLY A 31 6.29 -8.54 -3.85
N ILE A 32 5.96 -9.30 -4.89
CA ILE A 32 6.14 -10.76 -4.92
C ILE A 32 7.62 -11.12 -4.99
N ASN A 33 8.35 -10.63 -6.01
CA ASN A 33 9.68 -11.13 -6.33
C ASN A 33 10.73 -10.67 -5.31
N LYS A 34 10.71 -9.39 -4.93
CA LYS A 34 11.73 -8.77 -4.06
C LYS A 34 11.37 -8.83 -2.57
N TYR A 35 10.10 -8.63 -2.24
CA TYR A 35 9.64 -8.55 -0.83
C TYR A 35 8.96 -9.82 -0.35
N LYS A 36 8.62 -10.77 -1.24
CA LYS A 36 7.95 -12.04 -0.92
C LYS A 36 6.65 -11.84 -0.13
N ILE A 37 5.85 -10.87 -0.54
CA ILE A 37 4.55 -10.51 0.05
C ILE A 37 3.42 -10.70 -0.96
N VAL A 38 2.17 -10.62 -0.50
CA VAL A 38 0.97 -10.59 -1.34
C VAL A 38 0.50 -9.14 -1.47
N PRO A 39 0.80 -8.44 -2.59
CA PRO A 39 0.41 -7.05 -2.79
C PRO A 39 -1.00 -6.95 -3.38
N LEU A 40 -2.01 -6.72 -2.55
CA LEU A 40 -3.37 -6.43 -3.01
C LEU A 40 -3.50 -4.93 -3.30
N VAL A 41 -3.17 -4.54 -4.52
CA VAL A 41 -3.29 -3.16 -5.00
C VAL A 41 -4.61 -2.98 -5.74
N PHE A 42 -5.37 -1.93 -5.43
CA PHE A 42 -6.67 -1.72 -6.08
C PHE A 42 -6.52 -1.16 -7.50
N PRO A 43 -7.17 -1.76 -8.52
CA PRO A 43 -7.11 -1.24 -9.87
C PRO A 43 -7.89 0.08 -10.03
N ARG A 44 -7.37 1.01 -10.82
CA ARG A 44 -8.08 2.25 -11.22
C ARG A 44 -9.19 1.98 -12.24
N LYS A 45 -8.87 1.17 -13.25
CA LYS A 45 -9.80 0.53 -14.21
C LYS A 45 -9.62 -0.97 -14.05
N LYS A 46 -10.67 -1.79 -14.08
CA LYS A 46 -10.57 -3.25 -13.99
C LYS A 46 -9.64 -3.75 -15.13
N PRO A 47 -8.37 -4.13 -14.88
CA PRO A 47 -7.65 -4.93 -15.85
C PRO A 47 -8.32 -6.31 -15.89
N THR A 48 -8.33 -6.96 -17.04
CA THR A 48 -8.65 -8.38 -17.08
C THR A 48 -7.60 -9.13 -16.24
N LEU A 49 -8.03 -10.08 -15.41
CA LEU A 49 -7.12 -10.88 -14.57
C LEU A 49 -5.99 -11.52 -15.39
N GLU A 50 -6.27 -11.85 -16.65
CA GLU A 50 -5.32 -12.35 -17.65
C GLU A 50 -4.16 -11.39 -17.88
N VAL A 51 -4.44 -10.11 -18.12
CA VAL A 51 -3.41 -9.08 -18.30
C VAL A 51 -2.51 -8.95 -17.07
N LEU A 52 -3.06 -9.14 -15.86
CA LEU A 52 -2.25 -9.16 -14.64
C LEU A 52 -1.43 -10.45 -14.50
N LYS A 53 -1.98 -11.61 -14.89
CA LYS A 53 -1.26 -12.89 -14.91
C LYS A 53 -0.04 -12.85 -15.81
N ASP A 54 -0.18 -12.23 -16.98
CA ASP A 54 0.90 -12.10 -17.96
C ASP A 54 1.99 -11.14 -17.50
N LYS A 55 1.60 -10.05 -16.83
CA LYS A 55 2.56 -9.04 -16.34
C LYS A 55 3.30 -9.49 -15.08
N ILE A 56 2.74 -10.37 -14.27
CA ILE A 56 3.38 -10.89 -13.05
C ILE A 56 4.24 -12.11 -13.43
N ILE A 57 5.45 -11.81 -13.89
CA ILE A 57 6.51 -12.75 -14.26
C ILE A 57 7.25 -13.24 -13.02
N ASN A 58 7.55 -14.53 -13.01
CA ASN A 58 8.35 -15.17 -11.96
C ASN A 58 9.83 -14.72 -12.04
N PRO A 59 10.53 -14.57 -10.90
CA PRO A 59 11.96 -14.29 -10.91
C PRO A 59 12.76 -15.49 -11.45
N LEU A 60 14.00 -15.29 -11.91
CA LEU A 60 14.84 -16.38 -12.42
C LEU A 60 15.04 -17.51 -11.39
N ASP A 61 15.20 -17.15 -10.11
CA ASP A 61 15.31 -18.07 -8.97
C ASP A 61 14.09 -19.00 -8.78
N TYR A 62 12.97 -18.72 -9.46
CA TYR A 62 11.80 -19.58 -9.48
C TYR A 62 12.04 -20.90 -10.22
N PHE A 63 12.85 -20.86 -11.28
CA PHE A 63 13.10 -22.00 -12.16
C PHE A 63 14.21 -22.92 -11.65
N ASN A 64 14.81 -22.59 -10.51
CA ASN A 64 15.81 -23.45 -9.88
C ASN A 64 15.12 -24.59 -9.10
N TYR A 65 15.17 -25.80 -9.65
CA TYR A 65 14.53 -27.01 -9.11
C TYR A 65 15.07 -27.45 -7.75
N GLU A 66 16.31 -27.08 -7.39
CA GLU A 66 16.90 -27.42 -6.10
C GLU A 66 16.38 -26.52 -4.97
N ASN A 67 15.77 -25.38 -5.31
CA ASN A 67 15.43 -24.34 -4.36
C ASN A 67 13.93 -24.32 -4.04
N LYS A 68 13.60 -24.38 -2.73
CA LYS A 68 12.22 -24.20 -2.21
C LYS A 68 11.66 -22.79 -2.44
N SER A 69 12.38 -21.92 -3.15
CA SER A 69 11.92 -20.59 -3.54
C SER A 69 10.71 -20.64 -4.47
N GLY A 70 10.70 -21.60 -5.42
CA GLY A 70 9.63 -21.74 -6.42
C GLY A 70 8.26 -21.95 -5.78
N THR A 71 8.15 -22.83 -4.78
CA THR A 71 6.90 -23.10 -4.06
C THR A 71 6.37 -21.86 -3.35
N ILE A 72 7.23 -21.10 -2.67
CA ILE A 72 6.85 -19.85 -1.99
C ILE A 72 6.26 -18.84 -2.98
N TYR A 73 6.90 -18.66 -4.14
CA TYR A 73 6.41 -17.73 -5.15
C TYR A 73 5.05 -18.17 -5.73
N GLN A 74 4.88 -19.49 -5.94
CA GLN A 74 3.63 -20.05 -6.43
C GLN A 74 2.49 -19.86 -5.41
N GLU A 75 2.74 -20.10 -4.13
CA GLU A 75 1.78 -19.85 -3.04
C GLU A 75 1.37 -18.37 -2.97
N LEU A 76 2.34 -17.46 -3.02
CA LEU A 76 2.07 -16.01 -3.00
C LEU A 76 1.22 -15.58 -4.21
N ARG A 77 1.54 -16.11 -5.40
CA ARG A 77 0.83 -15.81 -6.64
C ARG A 77 -0.60 -16.35 -6.60
N ASN A 78 -0.78 -17.60 -6.17
CA ASN A 78 -2.10 -18.22 -6.03
C ASN A 78 -2.97 -17.42 -5.07
N ARG A 79 -2.44 -17.07 -3.90
CA ARG A 79 -3.13 -16.25 -2.92
C ARG A 79 -3.50 -14.86 -3.44
N LEU A 80 -2.63 -14.23 -4.23
CA LEU A 80 -2.95 -12.95 -4.88
C LEU A 80 -4.14 -13.10 -5.84
N PHE A 81 -4.11 -14.10 -6.73
CA PHE A 81 -5.17 -14.30 -7.73
C PHE A 81 -6.48 -14.81 -7.15
N GLU A 82 -6.46 -15.42 -5.96
CA GLU A 82 -7.67 -15.73 -5.21
C GLU A 82 -8.32 -14.47 -4.60
N LEU A 83 -7.50 -13.53 -4.11
CA LEU A 83 -7.96 -12.31 -3.44
C LEU A 83 -8.36 -11.19 -4.41
N LEU A 84 -7.76 -11.14 -5.61
CA LEU A 84 -8.03 -10.09 -6.61
C LEU A 84 -9.51 -10.04 -7.06
N PRO A 85 -10.20 -11.16 -7.34
CA PRO A 85 -11.64 -11.16 -7.63
C PRO A 85 -12.47 -10.67 -6.43
N LYS A 86 -12.09 -11.07 -5.22
CA LYS A 86 -12.73 -10.72 -3.94
C LYS A 86 -12.29 -9.35 -3.40
N TRP A 87 -11.79 -8.45 -4.25
CA TRP A 87 -11.27 -7.15 -3.82
C TRP A 87 -12.32 -6.29 -3.10
N GLU A 88 -13.60 -6.52 -3.38
CA GLU A 88 -14.72 -5.81 -2.75
C GLU A 88 -14.76 -6.02 -1.24
N ASP A 89 -14.31 -7.16 -0.74
CA ASP A 89 -14.21 -7.44 0.71
C ASP A 89 -13.25 -6.46 1.39
N SER A 90 -12.25 -5.99 0.66
CA SER A 90 -11.27 -5.01 1.14
C SER A 90 -11.70 -3.55 0.90
N ARG A 91 -12.93 -3.30 0.39
CA ARG A 91 -13.45 -1.95 0.09
C ARG A 91 -13.51 -1.08 1.34
N ARG A 92 -13.91 -1.64 2.49
CA ARG A 92 -13.95 -0.89 3.76
C ARG A 92 -12.56 -0.45 4.21
N THR A 93 -11.56 -1.32 4.11
CA THR A 93 -10.17 -1.00 4.43
C THR A 93 -9.62 0.07 3.49
N ARG A 94 -9.92 -0.05 2.19
CA ARG A 94 -9.56 0.95 1.18
C ARG A 94 -10.15 2.33 1.49
N TRP A 95 -11.45 2.38 1.84
CA TRP A 95 -12.12 3.62 2.21
C TRP A 95 -11.46 4.30 3.41
N LYS A 96 -11.06 3.53 4.44
CA LYS A 96 -10.30 4.08 5.58
C LYS A 96 -8.97 4.70 5.14
N ILE A 97 -8.23 4.01 4.26
CA ILE A 97 -6.96 4.52 3.70
C ILE A 97 -7.19 5.82 2.92
N GLU A 98 -8.23 5.87 2.06
CA GLU A 98 -8.59 7.08 1.32
C GLU A 98 -8.92 8.23 2.26
N LYS A 99 -9.71 7.98 3.32
CA LYS A 99 -10.07 9.01 4.31
C LYS A 99 -8.87 9.57 5.07
N VAL A 100 -7.90 8.71 5.42
CA VAL A 100 -6.63 9.17 6.00
C VAL A 100 -5.88 10.10 5.05
N PHE A 101 -5.81 9.75 3.75
CA PHE A 101 -5.15 10.60 2.75
C PHE A 101 -5.90 11.91 2.47
N GLU A 102 -7.24 11.89 2.47
CA GLU A 102 -8.10 13.07 2.34
C GLU A 102 -7.82 14.03 3.50
N PHE A 103 -7.88 13.54 4.74
CA PHE A 103 -7.59 14.34 5.93
C PHE A 103 -6.20 14.98 5.87
N LEU A 104 -5.17 14.20 5.53
CA LEU A 104 -3.79 14.68 5.42
C LEU A 104 -3.64 15.80 4.37
N LYS A 105 -4.39 15.73 3.27
CA LYS A 105 -4.32 16.73 2.20
C LYS A 105 -5.01 18.03 2.58
N GLU A 106 -6.21 17.93 3.12
CA GLU A 106 -7.08 19.07 3.43
C GLU A 106 -6.65 19.77 4.73
N ASN A 107 -6.41 19.00 5.80
CA ASN A 107 -6.19 19.56 7.14
C ASN A 107 -4.72 19.74 7.48
N LEU A 108 -3.84 18.89 6.95
CA LEU A 108 -2.39 18.96 7.21
C LEU A 108 -1.61 19.52 6.02
N GLY A 109 -2.29 20.15 5.06
CA GLY A 109 -1.66 20.90 3.96
C GLY A 109 -0.87 20.04 2.97
N LEU A 110 -1.02 18.71 2.97
CA LEU A 110 -0.36 17.87 1.95
C LEU A 110 -0.92 18.06 0.54
N GLY A 111 -2.09 18.69 0.39
CA GLY A 111 -2.65 19.07 -0.91
C GLY A 111 -1.88 20.18 -1.63
N HIS A 112 -1.22 21.06 -0.87
CA HIS A 112 -0.58 22.29 -1.37
C HIS A 112 0.90 22.39 -0.97
N ILE A 113 1.62 21.28 -1.06
CA ILE A 113 3.05 21.24 -0.68
C ILE A 113 3.86 22.06 -1.68
N HIS A 114 4.28 23.27 -1.27
CA HIS A 114 5.29 24.03 -2.01
C HIS A 114 6.70 23.57 -1.62
N ALA A 115 7.42 22.92 -2.54
CA ALA A 115 8.80 22.48 -2.32
C ALA A 115 9.56 22.27 -3.64
N TYR A 116 10.81 22.76 -3.69
CA TYR A 116 11.66 22.71 -4.88
C TYR A 116 12.39 21.38 -5.09
N THR A 117 12.48 20.53 -4.05
CA THR A 117 13.19 19.24 -4.14
C THR A 117 12.35 18.08 -3.61
N LYS A 118 12.51 16.89 -4.19
CA LYS A 118 11.86 15.65 -3.72
C LYS A 118 12.17 15.37 -2.25
N ARG A 119 13.40 15.63 -1.82
CA ARG A 119 13.82 15.47 -0.41
C ARG A 119 13.00 16.36 0.52
N SER A 120 12.75 17.61 0.13
CA SER A 120 11.91 18.53 0.91
C SER A 120 10.46 18.07 0.96
N VAL A 121 9.90 17.58 -0.16
CA VAL A 121 8.56 16.97 -0.19
C VAL A 121 8.46 15.80 0.78
N TYR A 122 9.43 14.88 0.76
CA TYR A 122 9.44 13.72 1.67
C TYR A 122 9.49 14.13 3.13
N LYS A 123 10.32 15.11 3.51
CA LYS A 123 10.38 15.60 4.89
C LYS A 123 9.03 16.14 5.36
N LYS A 124 8.38 16.99 4.55
CA LYS A 124 7.04 17.53 4.84
C LYS A 124 5.99 16.42 4.96
N ALA A 125 6.00 15.45 4.03
CA ALA A 125 5.09 14.31 4.07
C ALA A 125 5.27 13.46 5.33
N TYR A 126 6.51 13.11 5.70
CA TYR A 126 6.77 12.32 6.91
C TYR A 126 6.38 13.06 8.19
N LEU A 127 6.64 14.38 8.26
CA LEU A 127 6.24 15.20 9.40
C LEU A 127 4.71 15.20 9.60
N ASN A 128 3.94 15.38 8.53
CA ASN A 128 2.47 15.38 8.62
C ASN A 128 1.90 14.00 8.99
N VAL A 129 2.51 12.92 8.51
CA VAL A 129 2.11 11.56 8.93
C VAL A 129 2.43 11.31 10.41
N LEU A 130 3.57 11.82 10.91
CA LEU A 130 3.91 11.75 12.33
C LEU A 130 2.92 12.56 13.17
N LEU A 131 2.58 13.78 12.75
CA LEU A 131 1.60 14.63 13.42
C LEU A 131 0.25 13.94 13.53
N LEU A 132 -0.23 13.33 12.43
CA LEU A 132 -1.45 12.52 12.45
C LEU A 132 -1.36 11.37 13.47
N GLY A 133 -0.21 10.68 13.55
CA GLY A 133 -0.02 9.62 14.55
C GLY A 133 -0.11 10.13 15.99
N ILE A 134 0.42 11.33 16.27
CA ILE A 134 0.33 11.98 17.58
C ILE A 134 -1.12 12.38 17.88
N LEU A 135 -1.84 12.95 16.90
CA LEU A 135 -3.26 13.32 17.04
C LEU A 135 -4.13 12.10 17.41
N ILE A 136 -3.95 10.99 16.69
CA ILE A 136 -4.64 9.73 16.98
C ILE A 136 -4.29 9.24 18.40
N SER A 137 -3.01 9.26 18.77
CA SER A 137 -2.54 8.77 20.07
C SER A 137 -3.04 9.60 21.26
N ASN A 138 -3.40 10.87 21.06
CA ASN A 138 -3.87 11.78 22.12
C ASN A 138 -5.40 11.70 22.37
N GLY A 139 -6.07 10.65 21.86
CA GLY A 139 -7.47 10.38 22.16
C GLY A 139 -8.45 10.63 21.02
N GLN A 140 -7.96 10.81 19.78
CA GLN A 140 -8.80 10.89 18.57
C GLN A 140 -8.86 9.50 17.92
N ASN A 141 -9.61 8.60 18.54
CA ASN A 141 -9.64 7.18 18.18
C ASN A 141 -10.57 6.88 17.00
N GLU A 142 -11.44 7.82 16.61
CA GLU A 142 -12.33 7.65 15.46
C GLU A 142 -12.07 8.64 14.32
N ILE A 143 -12.18 8.16 13.07
CA ILE A 143 -12.16 9.02 11.86
C ILE A 143 -13.22 10.15 11.98
N LYS A 144 -14.30 9.93 12.73
CA LYS A 144 -15.33 10.95 13.00
C LYS A 144 -14.82 12.12 13.86
N GLU A 145 -13.97 11.86 14.85
CA GLU A 145 -13.40 12.89 15.74
C GLU A 145 -12.40 13.79 15.01
N ILE A 146 -11.73 13.21 14.01
CA ILE A 146 -10.85 13.92 13.07
C ILE A 146 -11.65 14.94 12.24
N TYR A 147 -12.92 14.65 11.90
CA TYR A 147 -13.81 15.58 11.19
C TYR A 147 -14.43 16.66 12.10
N THR A 148 -14.68 16.40 13.39
CA THR A 148 -15.20 17.44 14.32
C THR A 148 -14.21 18.57 14.58
N MET A 149 -12.94 18.42 14.20
CA MET A 149 -11.97 19.52 14.17
C MET A 149 -12.19 20.53 13.02
N GLN A 150 -13.15 20.31 12.11
CA GLN A 150 -13.52 21.28 11.08
C GLN A 150 -14.07 22.62 11.65
N ASN A 151 -14.45 22.67 12.93
CA ASN A 151 -15.14 23.83 13.52
C ASN A 151 -14.28 24.70 14.45
N PHE A 152 -12.94 24.67 14.32
CA PHE A 152 -12.05 25.50 15.15
C PHE A 152 -11.31 26.63 14.41
N THR A 153 -11.79 27.00 13.21
CA THR A 153 -11.39 28.24 12.54
C THR A 153 -12.59 28.89 11.89
#